data_AF-A0A0Q5FJZ5-F1
#
_entry.id   AF-A0A0Q5FJZ5-F1
#
_cell.length_a   1.000
_cell.length_b   1.000
_cell.length_c   1.000
_cell.angle_alpha   90.00
_cell.angle_beta   90.00
_cell.angle_gamma   90.00
#
_symmetry.space_group_name_H-M   'P 1'
#
loop_
_entity.id
_entity.type
_entity.pdbx_description
1 polymer ?
#
loop_
_entity_poly.entity_id
_entity_poly.type
_entity_poly.pdbx_seq_one_letter_code
_entity_poly.pdbx_strand_id
1 'polypeptide(L)'
;MTEIEPPELPRGIALAWGVAASPQRGPKREMSVERIVDAAVELADAEGIGAVSMAAVAAALGFTPMSLYRYVSAKDDLLLLMQEQATGLPPESIREHSHWRDRLLALYAEQVLLYLRHPWMLSLPINGSPITPNSSAWLDASLEALEGTPLSADERMAVALAVTGDARWCGIVQAGYTEQSRGSGLSPDEVAVRESELYDRVITADEFPALRRAIDSGVFTSPDDPFRFGMERVLDGVSSYIDSLDHGGAREPVTDWIAIEPAELAGDRRLKEAQKAVREAEKALRTARRVERQALREARERVAKPAKTV
;
A
#
# COMPACT_ATOMS: atom_id res chain seq x y z
N MET A 1 23.13 34.79 14.97
CA MET A 1 22.78 33.42 14.59
C MET A 1 21.70 32.99 15.55
N THR A 2 20.44 33.02 15.12
CA THR A 2 19.33 32.58 15.97
C THR A 2 19.46 31.07 16.11
N GLU A 3 19.79 30.61 17.31
CA GLU A 3 19.82 29.19 17.66
C GLU A 3 18.38 28.68 17.52
N ILE A 4 18.08 27.98 16.43
CA ILE A 4 16.77 27.35 16.25
C ILE A 4 16.78 26.15 17.17
N GLU A 5 16.09 26.27 18.29
CA GLU A 5 15.90 25.17 19.23
C GLU A 5 15.29 23.98 18.49
N PRO A 6 15.83 22.76 18.66
CA PRO A 6 15.32 21.60 17.94
C PRO A 6 13.85 21.35 18.28
N PRO A 7 13.04 20.90 17.31
CA PRO A 7 11.62 20.66 17.55
C PRO A 7 11.41 19.60 18.64
N GLU A 8 10.44 19.83 19.53
CA GLU A 8 10.04 18.83 20.52
C GLU A 8 9.49 17.56 19.85
N LEU A 9 9.91 16.39 20.34
CA LEU A 9 9.45 15.11 19.82
C LEU A 9 7.97 14.88 20.19
N PRO A 10 7.10 14.53 19.22
CA PRO A 10 5.74 14.11 19.54
C PRO A 10 5.76 12.88 20.45
N ARG A 11 4.80 12.81 21.37
CA ARG A 11 4.82 11.83 22.47
C ARG A 11 4.83 10.37 21.99
N GLY A 12 4.04 10.00 20.97
CA GLY A 12 4.08 8.65 20.40
C GLY A 12 5.46 8.24 19.88
N ILE A 13 6.15 9.16 19.20
CA ILE A 13 7.53 8.94 18.70
C ILE A 13 8.49 8.82 19.88
N ALA A 14 8.40 9.71 20.86
CA ALA A 14 9.25 9.65 22.05
C ALA A 14 9.05 8.34 22.85
N LEU A 15 7.83 7.80 22.90
CA LEU A 15 7.53 6.49 23.48
C LEU A 15 8.12 5.35 22.65
N ALA A 16 8.01 5.39 21.31
CA ALA A 16 8.59 4.39 20.42
C ALA A 16 10.12 4.28 20.59
N TRP A 17 10.81 5.41 20.72
CA TRP A 17 12.25 5.46 20.98
C TRP A 17 12.64 5.17 22.44
N GLY A 18 11.68 4.99 23.35
CA GLY A 18 11.94 4.79 24.77
C GLY A 18 12.56 6.01 25.48
N VAL A 19 12.52 7.20 24.85
CA VAL A 19 13.08 8.44 25.40
C VAL A 19 12.06 9.21 26.26
N ALA A 20 10.76 9.00 26.03
CA ALA A 20 9.74 9.42 26.98
C ALA A 20 9.66 8.41 28.13
N ALA A 21 9.73 8.92 29.36
CA ALA A 21 9.47 8.11 30.54
C ALA A 21 8.03 7.57 30.47
N SER A 22 7.89 6.30 30.12
CA SER A 22 6.76 5.51 30.61
C SER A 22 6.80 5.62 32.14
N PRO A 23 5.69 5.80 32.86
CA PRO A 23 5.72 5.85 34.33
C PRO A 23 6.25 4.50 34.88
N GLN A 24 7.57 4.39 35.02
CA GLN A 24 8.29 3.20 35.48
C GLN A 24 9.30 3.57 36.57
N ARG A 25 9.01 3.10 37.79
CA ARG A 25 9.89 2.22 38.60
C ARG A 25 9.14 1.77 39.86
N GLY A 26 8.70 0.51 39.85
CA GLY A 26 8.06 -0.20 40.98
C GLY A 26 7.68 -1.64 40.61
N PRO A 27 7.48 -2.57 41.57
CA PRO A 27 7.29 -4.00 41.29
C PRO A 27 6.07 -4.25 40.38
N LYS A 28 6.25 -5.10 39.35
CA LYS A 28 5.27 -5.54 38.33
C LYS A 28 3.88 -4.90 38.46
N ARG A 29 3.69 -3.70 37.90
CA ARG A 29 2.33 -3.21 37.64
C ARG A 29 1.71 -4.03 36.52
N GLU A 30 0.42 -4.32 36.67
CA GLU A 30 -0.39 -5.12 35.74
C GLU A 30 -0.56 -4.48 34.35
N MET A 31 -0.15 -3.21 34.15
CA MET A 31 -0.34 -2.48 32.89
C MET A 31 0.92 -1.67 32.52
N SER A 32 1.34 -1.79 31.26
CA SER A 32 2.48 -1.08 30.65
C SER A 32 2.14 -0.67 29.21
N VAL A 33 2.97 0.17 28.57
CA VAL A 33 2.75 0.56 27.16
C VAL A 33 2.80 -0.68 26.27
N GLU A 34 3.78 -1.56 26.49
CA GLU A 34 3.98 -2.80 25.75
C GLU A 34 2.72 -3.68 25.83
N ARG A 35 2.19 -3.92 27.04
CA ARG A 35 0.95 -4.70 27.20
C ARG A 35 -0.28 -4.07 26.56
N ILE A 36 -0.34 -2.74 26.50
CA ILE A 36 -1.43 -2.00 25.83
C ILE A 36 -1.32 -2.19 24.32
N VAL A 37 -0.11 -2.09 23.76
CA VAL A 37 0.14 -2.24 22.34
C VAL A 37 -0.07 -3.70 21.91
N ASP A 38 0.43 -4.67 22.67
CA ASP A 38 0.21 -6.12 22.45
C ASP A 38 -1.28 -6.43 22.30
N ALA A 39 -2.10 -6.03 23.29
CA ALA A 39 -3.54 -6.28 23.26
C ALA A 39 -4.24 -5.55 22.11
N ALA A 40 -3.75 -4.37 21.72
CA ALA A 40 -4.30 -3.63 20.59
C ALA A 40 -3.96 -4.28 19.24
N VAL A 41 -2.74 -4.82 19.08
CA VAL A 41 -2.30 -5.59 17.91
C VAL A 41 -3.10 -6.89 17.81
N GLU A 42 -3.25 -7.65 18.90
CA GLU A 42 -4.07 -8.87 18.92
C GLU A 42 -5.52 -8.60 18.52
N LEU A 43 -6.11 -7.50 19.02
CA LEU A 43 -7.45 -7.08 18.64
C LEU A 43 -7.53 -6.70 17.15
N ALA A 44 -6.53 -5.99 16.63
CA ALA A 44 -6.48 -5.59 15.23
C ALA A 44 -6.29 -6.77 14.28
N ASP A 45 -5.49 -7.77 14.68
CA ASP A 45 -5.28 -9.00 13.90
C ASP A 45 -6.56 -9.86 13.85
N ALA A 46 -7.34 -9.87 14.92
CA ALA A 46 -8.57 -10.66 15.02
C ALA A 46 -9.78 -9.99 14.35
N GLU A 47 -9.96 -8.69 14.58
CA GLU A 47 -11.21 -7.97 14.23
C GLU A 47 -10.99 -6.77 13.30
N GLY A 48 -9.74 -6.52 12.88
CA GLY A 48 -9.37 -5.40 12.02
C GLY A 48 -9.23 -4.07 12.77
N ILE A 49 -8.66 -3.07 12.08
CA ILE A 49 -8.35 -1.76 12.69
C ILE A 49 -9.57 -1.00 13.20
N GLY A 50 -10.74 -1.26 12.62
CA GLY A 50 -12.01 -0.63 12.98
C GLY A 50 -12.47 -0.98 14.40
N ALA A 51 -12.14 -2.18 14.90
CA ALA A 51 -12.45 -2.63 16.25
C ALA A 51 -11.58 -1.95 17.33
N VAL A 52 -10.42 -1.43 16.92
CA VAL A 52 -9.46 -0.84 17.85
C VAL A 52 -9.93 0.54 18.32
N SER A 53 -10.32 0.59 19.59
CA SER A 53 -10.63 1.82 20.32
C SER A 53 -10.00 1.79 21.70
N MET A 54 -9.76 2.96 22.29
CA MET A 54 -9.24 3.05 23.67
C MET A 54 -10.11 2.27 24.65
N ALA A 55 -11.42 2.19 24.42
CA ALA A 55 -12.33 1.44 25.26
C ALA A 55 -12.25 -0.08 25.04
N ALA A 56 -12.16 -0.53 23.78
CA ALA A 56 -12.03 -1.95 23.46
C ALA A 56 -10.73 -2.53 24.01
N VAL A 57 -9.60 -1.82 23.83
CA VAL A 57 -8.30 -2.25 24.36
C VAL A 57 -8.30 -2.27 25.89
N ALA A 58 -8.92 -1.28 26.53
CA ALA A 58 -9.05 -1.27 27.99
C ALA A 58 -9.87 -2.46 28.50
N ALA A 59 -11.00 -2.75 27.84
CA ALA A 59 -11.87 -3.88 28.18
C ALA A 59 -11.15 -5.21 28.01
N ALA A 60 -10.39 -5.39 26.92
CA ALA A 60 -9.57 -6.59 26.69
C ALA A 60 -8.54 -6.83 27.81
N LEU A 61 -8.02 -5.76 28.40
CA LEU A 61 -7.07 -5.83 29.51
C LEU A 61 -7.71 -5.82 30.91
N GLY A 62 -9.05 -5.73 31.00
CA GLY A 62 -9.76 -5.65 32.29
C GLY A 62 -9.64 -4.29 33.00
N PHE A 63 -9.33 -3.22 32.28
CA PHE A 63 -9.18 -1.85 32.82
C PHE A 63 -10.22 -0.88 32.26
N THR A 64 -10.27 0.31 32.87
CA THR A 64 -11.08 1.43 32.35
C THR A 64 -10.31 2.21 31.27
N PRO A 65 -10.99 2.84 30.29
CA PRO A 65 -10.33 3.64 29.25
C PRO A 65 -9.45 4.75 29.83
N MET A 66 -9.90 5.38 30.92
CA MET A 66 -9.16 6.43 31.63
C MET A 66 -7.79 5.94 32.15
N SER A 67 -7.66 4.64 32.41
CA SER A 67 -6.40 4.07 32.87
C SER A 67 -5.34 3.99 31.76
N LEU A 68 -5.75 3.79 30.51
CA LEU A 68 -4.85 3.72 29.35
C LEU A 68 -4.27 5.09 29.00
N TYR A 69 -5.05 6.17 29.13
CA TYR A 69 -4.61 7.53 28.82
C TYR A 69 -3.39 8.02 29.62
N ARG A 70 -3.07 7.36 30.74
CA ARG A 70 -1.83 7.63 31.50
C ARG A 70 -0.58 7.17 30.76
N TYR A 71 -0.69 6.15 29.91
CA TYR A 71 0.40 5.52 29.18
C TYR A 71 0.45 6.02 27.73
N VAL A 72 -0.72 6.11 27.08
CA VAL A 72 -0.84 6.52 25.66
C VAL A 72 -1.86 7.66 25.56
N SER A 73 -1.41 8.84 25.15
CA SER A 73 -2.20 10.09 25.24
C SER A 73 -3.36 10.18 24.24
N ALA A 74 -3.22 9.55 23.08
CA ALA A 74 -4.21 9.61 22.02
C ALA A 74 -4.32 8.28 21.26
N LYS A 75 -5.42 8.09 20.55
CA LYS A 75 -5.57 6.94 19.64
C LYS A 75 -4.48 6.93 18.58
N ASP A 76 -4.08 8.09 18.07
CA ASP A 76 -3.04 8.17 17.03
C ASP A 76 -1.67 7.73 17.56
N ASP A 77 -1.34 8.05 18.81
CA ASP A 77 -0.13 7.52 19.47
C ASP A 77 -0.19 5.99 19.60
N LEU A 78 -1.37 5.44 19.93
CA LEU A 78 -1.57 3.99 20.01
C LEU A 78 -1.38 3.33 18.64
N LEU A 79 -1.97 3.90 17.58
CA LEU A 79 -1.85 3.37 16.22
C LEU A 79 -0.40 3.40 15.72
N LEU A 80 0.34 4.47 16.04
CA LEU A 80 1.77 4.57 15.74
C LEU A 80 2.57 3.49 16.46
N LEU A 81 2.34 3.28 17.75
CA LEU A 81 3.03 2.25 18.53
C LEU A 81 2.66 0.83 18.09
N MET A 82 1.39 0.59 17.72
CA MET A 82 0.96 -0.66 17.12
C MET A 82 1.68 -0.93 15.81
N GLN A 83 1.72 0.07 14.91
CA GLN A 83 2.42 -0.04 13.64
C GLN A 83 3.89 -0.34 13.86
N GLU A 84 4.55 0.37 14.76
CA GLU A 84 5.94 0.15 15.15
C GLU A 84 6.17 -1.28 15.65
N GLN A 85 5.34 -1.77 16.56
CA GLN A 85 5.46 -3.13 17.09
C GLN A 85 5.23 -4.19 16.01
N ALA A 86 4.18 -4.04 15.21
CA ALA A 86 3.84 -4.97 14.14
C ALA A 86 4.89 -5.00 13.03
N THR A 87 5.60 -3.87 12.80
CA THR A 87 6.70 -3.75 11.83
C THR A 87 7.91 -4.60 12.21
N GLY A 88 8.27 -4.63 13.50
CA GLY A 88 9.43 -5.39 13.99
C GLY A 88 10.75 -5.03 13.29
N LEU A 89 11.83 -5.73 13.66
CA LEU A 89 13.12 -5.56 12.99
C LEU A 89 13.16 -6.35 11.67
N PRO A 90 13.84 -5.85 10.62
CA PRO A 90 14.12 -6.66 9.45
C PRO A 90 14.91 -7.91 9.83
N PRO A 91 14.60 -9.09 9.25
CA PRO A 91 15.35 -10.31 9.54
C PRO A 91 16.84 -10.19 9.23
N GLU A 92 17.70 -10.64 10.14
CA GLU A 92 19.16 -10.58 9.97
C GLU A 92 19.64 -11.42 8.77
N SER A 93 18.89 -12.47 8.41
CA SER A 93 19.17 -13.32 7.24
C SER A 93 19.23 -12.54 5.92
N ILE A 94 18.62 -11.36 5.85
CA ILE A 94 18.72 -10.48 4.68
C ILE A 94 20.18 -10.12 4.39
N ARG A 95 21.01 -9.96 5.42
CA ARG A 95 22.44 -9.65 5.26
C ARG A 95 23.27 -10.81 4.70
N GLU A 96 22.74 -12.03 4.72
CA GLU A 96 23.42 -13.21 4.18
C GLU A 96 23.50 -13.16 2.64
N HIS A 97 22.62 -12.41 1.99
CA HIS A 97 22.70 -12.18 0.55
C HIS A 97 23.89 -11.28 0.20
N SER A 98 24.68 -11.67 -0.81
CA SER A 98 25.89 -10.94 -1.21
C SER A 98 25.62 -9.80 -2.20
N HIS A 99 24.53 -9.87 -2.97
CA HIS A 99 24.22 -8.90 -4.01
C HIS A 99 23.09 -7.96 -3.57
N TRP A 100 23.22 -6.65 -3.86
CA TRP A 100 22.24 -5.63 -3.48
C TRP A 100 20.82 -5.97 -3.94
N ARG A 101 20.70 -6.52 -5.15
CA ARG A 101 19.42 -6.93 -5.74
C ARG A 101 18.72 -7.99 -4.90
N ASP A 102 19.45 -9.00 -4.46
CA ASP A 102 18.89 -10.12 -3.69
C ASP A 102 18.48 -9.64 -2.28
N ARG A 103 19.27 -8.74 -1.69
CA ARG A 103 18.92 -8.08 -0.42
C ARG A 103 17.61 -7.30 -0.53
N LEU A 104 17.44 -6.48 -1.57
CA LEU A 104 16.20 -5.71 -1.78
C LEU A 104 15.00 -6.62 -2.06
N LEU A 105 15.18 -7.71 -2.81
CA LEU A 105 14.10 -8.70 -3.03
C LEU A 105 13.72 -9.44 -1.74
N ALA A 106 14.68 -9.75 -0.87
CA ALA A 106 14.42 -10.34 0.44
C ALA A 106 13.66 -9.35 1.35
N LEU A 107 14.10 -8.08 1.42
CA LEU A 107 13.39 -7.02 2.14
C LEU A 107 11.97 -6.84 1.62
N TYR A 108 11.78 -6.83 0.30
CA TYR A 108 10.47 -6.76 -0.34
C TYR A 108 9.55 -7.90 0.13
N ALA A 109 10.03 -9.15 0.03
CA ALA A 109 9.25 -10.33 0.39
C ALA A 109 8.86 -10.32 1.87
N GLU A 110 9.79 -9.98 2.76
CA GLU A 110 9.50 -9.91 4.20
C GLU A 110 8.53 -8.78 4.55
N GLN A 111 8.60 -7.63 3.88
CA GLN A 111 7.58 -6.57 4.03
C GLN A 111 6.19 -7.02 3.57
N VAL A 112 6.10 -7.75 2.46
CA VAL A 112 4.81 -8.31 2.00
C VAL A 112 4.26 -9.30 3.03
N LEU A 113 5.09 -10.24 3.52
CA LEU A 113 4.69 -11.20 4.55
C LEU A 113 4.23 -10.52 5.84
N LEU A 114 4.89 -9.44 6.22
CA LEU A 114 4.50 -8.61 7.35
C LEU A 114 3.11 -8.01 7.17
N TYR A 115 2.83 -7.42 6.00
CA TYR A 115 1.50 -6.89 5.69
C TYR A 115 0.42 -7.98 5.65
N LEU A 116 0.75 -9.18 5.18
CA LEU A 116 -0.18 -10.31 5.21
C LEU A 116 -0.44 -10.84 6.63
N ARG A 117 0.55 -10.73 7.53
CA ARG A 117 0.39 -11.06 8.95
C ARG A 117 -0.46 -10.03 9.69
N HIS A 118 -0.28 -8.74 9.36
CA HIS A 118 -0.98 -7.62 9.99
C HIS A 118 -1.71 -6.72 8.96
N PRO A 119 -2.77 -7.21 8.27
CA PRO A 119 -3.43 -6.49 7.17
C PRO A 119 -3.95 -5.09 7.53
N TRP A 120 -4.30 -4.89 8.81
CA TRP A 120 -4.77 -3.61 9.32
C TRP A 120 -3.75 -2.46 9.16
N MET A 121 -2.44 -2.75 9.05
CA MET A 121 -1.40 -1.74 8.80
C MET A 121 -1.59 -1.03 7.45
N LEU A 122 -2.19 -1.71 6.48
CA LEU A 122 -2.42 -1.19 5.13
C LEU A 122 -3.55 -0.15 5.12
N SER A 123 -4.42 -0.16 6.13
CA SER A 123 -5.50 0.81 6.32
C SER A 123 -5.05 2.10 7.04
N LEU A 124 -3.83 2.12 7.60
CA LEU A 124 -3.30 3.30 8.28
C LEU A 124 -2.82 4.35 7.26
N PRO A 125 -3.13 5.65 7.47
CA PRO A 125 -2.66 6.72 6.61
C PRO A 125 -1.14 6.93 6.76
N ILE A 126 -0.47 7.26 5.65
CA ILE A 126 0.94 7.64 5.65
C ILE A 126 1.01 9.16 5.82
N ASN A 127 1.39 9.62 7.01
CA ASN A 127 1.38 11.05 7.37
C ASN A 127 2.79 11.69 7.42
N GLY A 128 3.82 11.00 6.92
CA GLY A 128 5.19 11.50 6.92
C GLY A 128 6.24 10.39 6.86
N SER A 129 7.50 10.79 7.11
CA SER A 129 8.62 9.86 7.13
C SER A 129 8.51 8.87 8.32
N PRO A 130 8.82 7.59 8.12
CA PRO A 130 8.86 6.60 9.20
C PRO A 130 10.00 6.90 10.17
N ILE A 131 9.72 7.65 11.23
CA ILE A 131 10.72 8.07 12.23
C ILE A 131 10.66 7.25 13.52
N THR A 132 10.08 6.05 13.49
CA THR A 132 10.08 5.11 14.62
C THR A 132 11.22 4.09 14.47
N PRO A 133 11.72 3.47 15.55
CA PRO A 133 12.93 2.63 15.50
C PRO A 133 12.90 1.49 14.47
N ASN A 134 11.87 0.65 14.48
CA ASN A 134 11.73 -0.49 13.58
C ASN A 134 11.57 -0.01 12.14
N SER A 135 10.67 0.95 11.90
CA SER A 135 10.49 1.51 10.56
C SER A 135 11.78 2.16 10.03
N SER A 136 12.57 2.79 10.90
CA SER A 136 13.89 3.33 10.56
C SER A 136 14.90 2.22 10.25
N ALA A 137 14.87 1.10 10.97
CA ALA A 137 15.74 -0.05 10.73
C ALA A 137 15.47 -0.72 9.36
N TRP A 138 14.21 -0.78 8.93
CA TRP A 138 13.87 -1.27 7.57
C TRP A 138 14.42 -0.35 6.47
N LEU A 139 14.34 0.97 6.68
CA LEU A 139 14.90 1.94 5.75
C LEU A 139 16.43 1.87 5.73
N ASP A 140 17.06 1.78 6.90
CA ASP A 140 18.50 1.62 7.06
C ASP A 140 19.00 0.35 6.36
N ALA A 141 18.35 -0.80 6.56
CA ALA A 141 18.68 -2.04 5.87
C ALA A 141 18.56 -1.95 4.34
N SER A 142 17.60 -1.17 3.84
CA SER A 142 17.43 -0.92 2.40
C SER A 142 18.54 -0.04 1.84
N LEU A 143 19.01 0.96 2.60
CA LEU A 143 20.14 1.81 2.24
C LEU A 143 21.47 1.04 2.31
N GLU A 144 21.64 0.21 3.36
CA GLU A 144 22.77 -0.71 3.54
C GLU A 144 22.87 -1.69 2.36
N ALA A 145 21.73 -2.23 1.89
CA ALA A 145 21.70 -3.13 0.75
C ALA A 145 22.29 -2.51 -0.53
N LEU A 146 22.16 -1.19 -0.71
CA LEU A 146 22.66 -0.43 -1.85
C LEU A 146 24.05 0.17 -1.63
N GLU A 147 24.67 -0.10 -0.48
CA GLU A 147 26.04 0.33 -0.22
C GLU A 147 27.01 -0.30 -1.23
N GLY A 148 28.03 0.47 -1.62
CA GLY A 148 28.99 0.05 -2.65
C GLY A 148 28.52 0.23 -4.10
N THR A 149 27.25 0.55 -4.34
CA THR A 149 26.78 0.97 -5.68
C THR A 149 27.20 2.42 -5.98
N PRO A 150 27.31 2.82 -7.28
CA PRO A 150 27.60 4.19 -7.68
C PRO A 150 26.43 5.18 -7.41
N LEU A 151 25.31 4.72 -6.87
CA LEU A 151 24.17 5.55 -6.53
C LEU A 151 24.51 6.54 -5.41
N SER A 152 24.05 7.78 -5.58
CA SER A 152 24.04 8.81 -4.54
C SER A 152 23.04 8.49 -3.42
N ALA A 153 23.11 9.21 -2.29
CA ALA A 153 22.19 9.00 -1.16
C ALA A 153 20.72 9.20 -1.57
N ASP A 154 20.43 10.21 -2.38
CA ASP A 154 19.08 10.50 -2.86
C ASP A 154 18.55 9.38 -3.79
N GLU A 155 19.42 8.86 -4.66
CA GLU A 155 19.08 7.73 -5.54
C GLU A 155 18.84 6.45 -4.74
N ARG A 156 19.64 6.16 -3.72
CA ARG A 156 19.44 5.00 -2.83
C ARG A 156 18.12 5.10 -2.07
N MET A 157 17.81 6.30 -1.56
CA MET A 157 16.54 6.58 -0.90
C MET A 157 15.36 6.38 -1.86
N ALA A 158 15.46 6.88 -3.09
CA ALA A 158 14.41 6.72 -4.09
C ALA A 158 14.17 5.23 -4.43
N VAL A 159 15.23 4.43 -4.58
CA VAL A 159 15.11 2.99 -4.81
C VAL A 159 14.48 2.29 -3.60
N ALA A 160 14.92 2.60 -2.37
CA ALA A 160 14.35 2.02 -1.15
C ALA A 160 12.85 2.33 -0.99
N LEU A 161 12.44 3.57 -1.31
CA LEU A 161 11.04 3.99 -1.29
C LEU A 161 10.23 3.32 -2.41
N ALA A 162 10.80 3.11 -3.60
CA ALA A 162 10.14 2.38 -4.67
C ALA A 162 9.85 0.93 -4.29
N VAL A 163 10.82 0.23 -3.70
CA VAL A 163 10.66 -1.15 -3.21
C VAL A 163 9.61 -1.22 -2.09
N THR A 164 9.69 -0.33 -1.11
CA THR A 164 8.72 -0.25 0.00
C THR A 164 7.30 0.07 -0.50
N GLY A 165 7.19 0.98 -1.47
CA GLY A 165 5.93 1.36 -2.09
C GLY A 165 5.29 0.20 -2.87
N ASP A 166 6.08 -0.53 -3.65
CA ASP A 166 5.60 -1.71 -4.38
C ASP A 166 5.21 -2.84 -3.42
N ALA A 167 5.99 -3.09 -2.36
CA ALA A 167 5.67 -4.09 -1.34
C ALA A 167 4.34 -3.77 -0.65
N ARG A 168 4.10 -2.49 -0.35
CA ARG A 168 2.81 -2.03 0.22
C ARG A 168 1.66 -2.22 -0.76
N TRP A 169 1.85 -1.92 -2.04
CA TRP A 169 0.84 -2.15 -3.07
C TRP A 169 0.50 -3.63 -3.23
N CYS A 170 1.52 -4.49 -3.31
CA CYS A 170 1.37 -5.95 -3.30
C CYS A 170 0.60 -6.41 -2.07
N GLY A 171 0.99 -5.92 -0.88
CA GLY A 171 0.29 -6.18 0.37
C GLY A 171 -1.20 -5.80 0.34
N ILE A 172 -1.55 -4.60 -0.17
CA ILE A 172 -2.95 -4.14 -0.32
C ILE A 172 -3.77 -5.12 -1.15
N VAL A 173 -3.25 -5.52 -2.31
CA VAL A 173 -3.98 -6.39 -3.22
C VAL A 173 -4.11 -7.81 -2.64
N GLN A 174 -3.02 -8.39 -2.14
CA GLN A 174 -3.00 -9.75 -1.60
C GLN A 174 -3.82 -9.89 -0.31
N ALA A 175 -3.75 -8.91 0.58
CA ALA A 175 -4.59 -8.87 1.78
C ALA A 175 -6.08 -8.74 1.40
N GLY A 176 -6.41 -7.90 0.42
CA GLY A 176 -7.78 -7.76 -0.09
C GLY A 176 -8.37 -9.07 -0.63
N TYR A 177 -7.59 -9.82 -1.42
CA TYR A 177 -8.01 -11.14 -1.90
C TYR A 177 -8.20 -12.16 -0.77
N THR A 178 -7.31 -12.14 0.22
CA THR A 178 -7.41 -13.01 1.40
C THR A 178 -8.68 -12.70 2.20
N GLU A 179 -8.99 -11.42 2.41
CA GLU A 179 -10.16 -10.97 3.15
C GLU A 179 -11.48 -11.27 2.39
N GLN A 180 -11.49 -11.09 1.07
CA GLN A 180 -12.61 -11.47 0.21
C GLN A 180 -12.89 -12.98 0.26
N SER A 181 -11.84 -13.80 0.26
CA SER A 181 -11.97 -15.26 0.39
C SER A 181 -12.58 -15.64 1.74
N ARG A 182 -12.09 -15.05 2.84
CA ARG A 182 -12.63 -15.27 4.19
C ARG A 182 -14.09 -14.84 4.33
N GLY A 183 -14.46 -13.68 3.77
CA GLY A 183 -15.82 -13.14 3.87
C GLY A 183 -16.84 -13.83 2.95
N SER A 184 -16.40 -14.39 1.83
CA SER A 184 -17.27 -15.10 0.88
C SER A 184 -17.41 -16.60 1.15
N GLY A 185 -16.48 -17.19 1.91
CA GLY A 185 -16.39 -18.64 2.12
C GLY A 185 -15.92 -19.42 0.90
N LEU A 186 -15.47 -18.73 -0.15
CA LEU A 186 -14.91 -19.31 -1.37
C LEU A 186 -13.39 -19.47 -1.23
N SER A 187 -12.85 -20.49 -1.89
CA SER A 187 -11.41 -20.61 -2.10
C SER A 187 -10.88 -19.51 -3.03
N PRO A 188 -9.57 -19.18 -2.99
CA PRO A 188 -8.97 -18.19 -3.89
C PRO A 188 -9.26 -18.45 -5.37
N ASP A 189 -9.22 -19.71 -5.80
CA ASP A 189 -9.51 -20.10 -7.20
C ASP A 189 -10.97 -19.82 -7.57
N GLU A 190 -11.92 -20.08 -6.66
CA GLU A 190 -13.34 -19.79 -6.87
C GLU A 190 -13.62 -18.28 -6.91
N VAL A 191 -12.89 -17.49 -6.10
CA VAL A 191 -12.95 -16.02 -6.17
C VAL A 191 -12.47 -15.53 -7.53
N ALA A 192 -11.33 -16.03 -8.02
CA ALA A 192 -10.77 -15.66 -9.31
C ALA A 192 -11.70 -16.04 -10.49
N VAL A 193 -12.29 -17.24 -10.47
CA VAL A 193 -13.28 -17.65 -11.48
C VAL A 193 -14.49 -16.73 -11.48
N ARG A 194 -15.04 -16.42 -10.30
CA ARG A 194 -16.19 -15.52 -10.17
C ARG A 194 -15.87 -14.11 -10.65
N GLU A 195 -14.67 -13.61 -10.38
CA GLU A 195 -14.20 -12.32 -10.86
C GLU A 195 -14.08 -12.32 -12.41
N SER A 196 -13.52 -13.38 -12.98
CA SER A 196 -13.46 -13.58 -14.43
C SER A 196 -14.85 -13.57 -15.08
N GLU A 197 -15.84 -14.25 -14.50
CA GLU A 197 -17.22 -14.24 -15.01
C GLU A 197 -17.85 -12.84 -14.96
N LEU A 198 -17.55 -12.03 -13.94
CA LEU A 198 -17.98 -10.64 -13.87
C LEU A 198 -17.32 -9.83 -14.98
N TYR A 199 -16.02 -10.00 -15.21
CA TYR A 199 -15.32 -9.34 -16.31
C TYR A 199 -15.91 -9.72 -17.67
N ASP A 200 -16.25 -10.98 -17.91
CA ASP A 200 -16.88 -11.42 -19.16
C ASP A 200 -18.24 -10.76 -19.43
N ARG A 201 -18.98 -10.39 -18.37
CA ARG A 201 -20.27 -9.71 -18.52
C ARG A 201 -20.15 -8.21 -18.82
N VAL A 202 -19.09 -7.56 -18.36
CA VAL A 202 -19.00 -6.08 -18.39
C VAL A 202 -17.87 -5.53 -19.26
N ILE A 203 -16.83 -6.33 -19.53
CA ILE A 203 -15.68 -5.94 -20.34
C ILE A 203 -15.83 -6.50 -21.75
N THR A 204 -16.28 -5.66 -22.67
CA THR A 204 -16.51 -6.03 -24.07
C THR A 204 -15.36 -5.60 -24.98
N ALA A 205 -15.14 -6.32 -26.08
CA ALA A 205 -14.12 -5.96 -27.07
C ALA A 205 -14.35 -4.58 -27.70
N ASP A 206 -15.61 -4.17 -27.84
CA ASP A 206 -15.97 -2.88 -28.45
C ASP A 206 -15.70 -1.69 -27.53
N GLU A 207 -15.74 -1.89 -26.20
CA GLU A 207 -15.50 -0.83 -25.21
C GLU A 207 -14.07 -0.85 -24.66
N PHE A 208 -13.53 -2.03 -24.44
CA PHE A 208 -12.24 -2.25 -23.78
C PHE A 208 -11.40 -3.27 -24.57
N PRO A 209 -11.03 -2.97 -25.83
CA PRO A 209 -10.42 -3.95 -26.74
C PRO A 209 -9.12 -4.55 -26.22
N ALA A 210 -8.28 -3.76 -25.53
CA ALA A 210 -7.02 -4.25 -24.97
C ALA A 210 -7.26 -5.17 -23.76
N LEU A 211 -8.10 -4.74 -22.82
CA LEU A 211 -8.41 -5.52 -21.62
C LEU A 211 -9.16 -6.81 -21.98
N ARG A 212 -10.10 -6.76 -22.94
CA ARG A 212 -10.79 -7.95 -23.42
C ARG A 212 -9.83 -8.99 -23.96
N ARG A 213 -8.87 -8.59 -24.82
CA ARG A 213 -7.84 -9.51 -25.33
C ARG A 213 -7.01 -10.14 -24.20
N ALA A 214 -6.69 -9.36 -23.16
CA ALA A 214 -5.94 -9.88 -22.01
C ALA A 214 -6.77 -10.89 -21.19
N ILE A 215 -8.06 -10.62 -20.97
CA ILE A 215 -8.97 -11.57 -20.30
C ILE A 215 -9.13 -12.84 -21.14
N ASP A 216 -9.30 -12.72 -22.45
CA ASP A 216 -9.38 -13.86 -23.38
C ASP A 216 -8.10 -14.72 -23.35
N SER A 217 -6.95 -14.11 -23.06
CA SER A 217 -5.68 -14.82 -22.84
C SER A 217 -5.51 -15.40 -21.43
N GLY A 218 -6.49 -15.23 -20.54
CA GLY A 218 -6.47 -15.78 -19.18
C GLY A 218 -5.68 -14.97 -18.16
N VAL A 219 -5.51 -13.65 -18.34
CA VAL A 219 -4.67 -12.83 -17.43
C VAL A 219 -5.12 -12.87 -15.97
N PHE A 220 -6.41 -13.09 -15.69
CA PHE A 220 -6.97 -13.16 -14.33
C PHE A 220 -6.99 -14.57 -13.73
N THR A 221 -6.61 -15.59 -14.51
CA THR A 221 -6.52 -16.99 -14.05
C THR A 221 -5.10 -17.55 -14.19
N SER A 222 -4.13 -16.71 -14.58
CA SER A 222 -2.72 -17.09 -14.64
C SER A 222 -2.16 -17.34 -13.23
N PRO A 223 -1.32 -18.38 -13.04
CA PRO A 223 -0.61 -18.60 -11.78
C PRO A 223 0.62 -17.67 -11.62
N ASP A 224 0.95 -16.87 -12.63
CA ASP A 224 2.10 -15.96 -12.58
C ASP A 224 1.91 -14.87 -11.52
N ASP A 225 3.00 -14.49 -10.84
CA ASP A 225 3.00 -13.39 -9.86
C ASP A 225 3.33 -12.06 -10.57
N PRO A 226 2.33 -11.19 -10.84
CA PRO A 226 2.55 -9.92 -11.52
C PRO A 226 3.38 -8.94 -10.68
N PHE A 227 3.35 -9.05 -9.34
CA PHE A 227 4.07 -8.16 -8.45
C PHE A 227 5.56 -8.49 -8.45
N ARG A 228 5.91 -9.78 -8.37
CA ARG A 228 7.30 -10.21 -8.55
C ARG A 228 7.82 -9.81 -9.92
N PHE A 229 7.05 -10.03 -10.99
CA PHE A 229 7.47 -9.61 -12.33
C PHE A 229 7.73 -8.10 -12.38
N GLY A 230 6.80 -7.29 -11.88
CA GLY A 230 6.93 -5.82 -11.82
C GLY A 230 8.17 -5.39 -11.05
N MET A 231 8.37 -5.94 -9.86
CA MET A 231 9.51 -5.62 -9.01
C MET A 231 10.83 -6.01 -9.67
N GLU A 232 10.93 -7.18 -10.30
CA GLU A 232 12.13 -7.56 -11.04
C GLU A 232 12.43 -6.59 -12.19
N ARG A 233 11.41 -6.10 -12.93
CA ARG A 233 11.61 -5.10 -13.99
C ARG A 233 12.08 -3.75 -13.45
N VAL A 234 11.58 -3.32 -12.29
CA VAL A 234 12.07 -2.11 -11.61
C VAL A 234 13.55 -2.28 -11.26
N LEU A 235 13.94 -3.41 -10.65
CA LEU A 235 15.34 -3.65 -10.28
C LEU A 235 16.24 -3.86 -11.50
N ASP A 236 15.71 -4.37 -12.62
CA ASP A 236 16.45 -4.43 -13.90
C ASP A 236 16.77 -3.01 -14.42
N GLY A 237 15.81 -2.09 -14.31
CA GLY A 237 16.03 -0.68 -14.62
C GLY A 237 17.10 -0.02 -13.73
N VAL A 238 17.06 -0.30 -12.42
CA VAL A 238 18.09 0.16 -11.48
C VAL A 238 19.46 -0.41 -11.82
N SER A 239 19.54 -1.71 -12.15
CA SER A 239 20.79 -2.35 -12.58
C SER A 239 21.35 -1.69 -13.84
N SER A 240 20.50 -1.48 -14.85
CA SER A 240 20.92 -0.81 -16.09
C SER A 240 21.41 0.61 -15.85
N TYR A 241 20.83 1.33 -14.89
CA TYR A 241 21.28 2.67 -14.51
C TYR A 241 22.62 2.65 -13.78
N ILE A 242 22.80 1.72 -12.83
CA ILE A 242 24.08 1.47 -12.16
C ILE A 242 25.18 1.17 -13.18
N ASP A 243 24.91 0.24 -14.10
CA ASP A 243 25.85 -0.11 -15.17
C ASP A 243 26.22 1.11 -16.01
N SER A 244 25.24 1.94 -16.38
CA SER A 244 25.49 3.20 -17.10
C SER A 244 26.44 4.13 -16.33
N LEU A 245 26.22 4.31 -15.02
CA LEU A 245 27.07 5.16 -14.17
C LEU A 245 28.51 4.61 -14.06
N ASP A 246 28.68 3.30 -13.93
CA ASP A 246 29.99 2.66 -13.89
C ASP A 246 30.78 2.85 -15.19
N HIS A 247 30.09 3.02 -16.32
CA HIS A 247 30.69 3.31 -17.62
C HIS A 247 30.81 4.83 -17.92
N GLY A 248 30.67 5.68 -16.91
CA GLY A 248 30.82 7.14 -17.04
C GLY A 248 29.60 7.86 -17.58
N GLY A 249 28.41 7.25 -17.50
CA GLY A 249 27.14 7.87 -17.83
C GLY A 249 26.87 9.12 -16.97
N ALA A 250 26.22 10.12 -17.56
CA ALA A 250 25.84 11.33 -16.85
C ALA A 250 24.57 11.08 -16.01
N ARG A 251 24.49 11.70 -14.83
CA ARG A 251 23.25 11.79 -14.07
C ARG A 251 22.33 12.79 -14.75
N GLU A 252 21.14 12.36 -15.14
CA GLU A 252 20.14 13.28 -15.66
C GLU A 252 19.59 14.15 -14.51
N PRO A 253 19.39 15.45 -14.73
CA PRO A 253 18.78 16.31 -13.73
C PRO A 253 17.33 15.89 -13.49
N VAL A 254 16.96 15.75 -12.21
CA VAL A 254 15.57 15.51 -11.81
C VAL A 254 14.72 16.67 -12.32
N THR A 255 13.79 16.36 -13.21
CA THR A 255 12.82 17.32 -13.73
C THR A 255 11.49 17.06 -13.04
N ASP A 256 10.84 18.11 -12.53
CA ASP A 256 9.50 18.00 -11.98
C ASP A 256 8.53 17.51 -13.06
N TRP A 257 8.22 16.22 -12.98
CA TRP A 257 7.36 15.53 -13.94
C TRP A 257 5.87 15.54 -13.56
N ILE A 258 5.56 15.77 -12.27
CA ILE A 258 4.20 15.82 -11.74
C ILE A 258 3.98 17.18 -11.08
N ALA A 259 3.03 17.96 -11.62
CA ALA A 259 2.57 19.18 -10.97
C ALA A 259 1.52 18.82 -9.91
N ILE A 260 1.92 18.82 -8.64
CA ILE A 260 0.98 18.67 -7.52
C ILE A 260 0.21 19.98 -7.39
N GLU A 261 -1.10 19.93 -7.66
CA GLU A 261 -1.96 21.11 -7.50
C GLU A 261 -2.01 21.56 -6.02
N PRO A 262 -2.00 22.88 -5.75
CA PRO A 262 -2.20 23.39 -4.39
C PRO A 262 -3.52 22.91 -3.78
N ALA A 263 -3.49 22.58 -2.49
CA ALA A 263 -4.66 22.05 -1.77
C ALA A 263 -5.87 23.00 -1.78
N GLU A 264 -5.62 24.31 -1.92
CA GLU A 264 -6.64 25.35 -2.03
C GLU A 264 -7.53 25.17 -3.26
N LEU A 265 -6.97 24.70 -4.39
CA LEU A 265 -7.73 24.44 -5.61
C LEU A 265 -8.68 23.25 -5.45
N ALA A 266 -8.27 22.21 -4.73
CA ALA A 266 -9.13 21.06 -4.42
C ALA A 266 -10.35 21.44 -3.57
N GLY A 267 -10.27 22.57 -2.85
CA GLY A 267 -11.38 23.15 -2.08
C GLY A 267 -12.35 24.00 -2.90
N ASP A 268 -11.96 24.47 -4.09
CA ASP A 268 -12.69 25.50 -4.83
C ASP A 268 -14.10 25.05 -5.27
N ARG A 269 -15.11 25.82 -4.85
CA ARG A 269 -16.52 25.49 -5.11
C ARG A 269 -16.88 25.55 -6.58
N ARG A 270 -16.38 26.54 -7.33
CA ARG A 270 -16.71 26.71 -8.75
C ARG A 270 -16.09 25.59 -9.57
N LEU A 271 -14.86 25.20 -9.24
CA LEU A 271 -14.19 24.05 -9.84
C LEU A 271 -14.99 22.76 -9.59
N LYS A 272 -15.43 22.51 -8.35
CA LYS A 272 -16.27 21.35 -8.01
C LYS A 272 -17.60 21.32 -8.76
N GLU A 273 -18.25 22.47 -8.93
CA GLU A 273 -19.50 22.60 -9.69
C GLU A 273 -19.27 22.31 -11.18
N ALA A 274 -18.20 22.84 -11.78
CA ALA A 274 -17.82 22.54 -13.17
C ALA A 274 -17.49 21.05 -13.37
N GLN A 275 -16.70 20.46 -12.47
CA GLN A 275 -16.37 19.02 -12.49
C GLN A 275 -17.62 18.14 -12.32
N LYS A 276 -18.62 18.58 -11.53
CA LYS A 276 -19.91 17.89 -11.44
C LYS A 276 -20.64 17.90 -12.78
N ALA A 277 -20.70 19.05 -13.47
CA ALA A 277 -21.33 19.15 -14.78
C ALA A 277 -20.64 18.25 -15.83
N VAL A 278 -19.30 18.16 -15.82
CA VAL A 278 -18.55 17.24 -16.68
C VAL A 278 -18.94 15.78 -16.39
N ARG A 279 -18.99 15.36 -15.12
CA ARG A 279 -19.39 13.99 -14.74
C ARG A 279 -20.81 13.64 -15.20
N GLU A 280 -21.74 14.60 -15.14
CA GLU A 280 -23.11 14.42 -15.63
C GLU A 280 -23.13 14.26 -17.15
N ALA A 281 -22.38 15.09 -17.88
CA ALA A 281 -22.24 14.98 -19.34
C ALA A 281 -21.61 13.66 -19.78
N GLU A 282 -20.56 13.20 -19.10
CA GLU A 282 -19.92 11.89 -19.37
C GLU A 282 -20.88 10.73 -19.15
N LYS A 283 -21.72 10.80 -18.10
CA LYS A 283 -22.75 9.77 -17.83
C LYS A 283 -23.79 9.72 -18.96
N ALA A 284 -24.23 10.89 -19.44
CA ALA A 284 -25.11 10.98 -20.60
C ALA A 284 -24.44 10.40 -21.87
N LEU A 285 -23.17 10.76 -22.13
CA LEU A 285 -22.42 10.24 -23.27
C LEU A 285 -22.24 8.72 -23.23
N ARG A 286 -21.91 8.15 -22.07
CA ARG A 286 -21.82 6.68 -21.89
C ARG A 286 -23.14 5.99 -22.25
N THR A 287 -24.27 6.56 -21.81
CA THR A 287 -25.60 6.03 -22.12
C THR A 287 -25.89 6.10 -23.62
N ALA A 288 -25.59 7.23 -24.27
CA ALA A 288 -25.77 7.40 -25.71
C ALA A 288 -24.93 6.41 -26.53
N ARG A 289 -23.64 6.23 -26.18
CA ARG A 289 -22.75 5.27 -26.83
C ARG A 289 -23.22 3.83 -26.70
N ARG A 290 -23.82 3.46 -25.56
CA ARG A 290 -24.41 2.12 -25.37
C ARG A 290 -25.57 1.88 -26.34
N VAL A 291 -26.46 2.86 -26.50
CA VAL A 291 -27.59 2.79 -27.45
C VAL A 291 -27.09 2.70 -28.89
N GLU A 292 -26.11 3.54 -29.26
CA GLU A 292 -25.48 3.51 -30.59
C GLU A 292 -24.88 2.14 -30.92
N ARG A 293 -24.13 1.54 -29.98
CA ARG A 293 -23.56 0.20 -30.15
C ARG A 293 -24.63 -0.88 -30.32
N GLN A 294 -25.69 -0.84 -29.52
CA GLN A 294 -26.80 -1.79 -29.66
C GLN A 294 -27.47 -1.67 -31.04
N ALA A 295 -27.75 -0.45 -31.48
CA ALA A 295 -28.33 -0.20 -32.80
C ALA A 295 -27.42 -0.70 -33.93
N LEU A 296 -26.10 -0.52 -33.81
CA LEU A 296 -25.11 -1.01 -34.76
C LEU A 296 -25.09 -2.55 -34.82
N ARG A 297 -25.15 -3.22 -33.67
CA ARG A 297 -25.23 -4.69 -33.61
C ARG A 297 -26.49 -5.22 -34.29
N GLU A 298 -27.65 -4.66 -33.95
CA GLU A 298 -28.92 -5.02 -34.57
C GLU A 298 -28.92 -4.75 -36.09
N ALA A 299 -28.28 -3.66 -36.53
CA ALA A 299 -28.13 -3.36 -37.96
C ALA A 299 -27.25 -4.41 -38.67
N ARG A 300 -26.12 -4.81 -38.09
CA ARG A 300 -25.26 -5.87 -38.63
C ARG A 300 -26.00 -7.22 -38.73
N GLU A 301 -26.76 -7.58 -37.70
CA GLU A 301 -27.56 -8.81 -37.70
C GLU A 301 -28.66 -8.80 -38.78
N ARG A 302 -29.31 -7.66 -39.03
CA ARG A 302 -30.29 -7.51 -40.12
C ARG A 302 -29.65 -7.69 -41.50
N VAL A 303 -28.46 -7.12 -41.72
CA VAL A 303 -27.74 -7.23 -43.00
C VAL A 303 -27.22 -8.65 -43.25
N ALA A 304 -26.87 -9.39 -42.20
CA ALA A 304 -26.32 -10.75 -42.31
C ALA A 304 -27.34 -11.87 -42.58
N LYS A 305 -28.66 -11.63 -42.40
CA LYS A 305 -29.68 -12.65 -42.73
C LYS A 305 -29.87 -12.73 -44.25
N PRO A 306 -29.70 -13.90 -44.90
CA PRO A 306 -29.95 -14.03 -46.33
C PRO A 306 -31.43 -13.78 -46.62
N ALA A 307 -31.72 -13.04 -47.68
CA ALA A 307 -33.07 -12.82 -48.16
C ALA A 307 -33.74 -14.19 -48.39
N LYS A 308 -34.88 -14.44 -47.74
CA LYS A 308 -35.69 -15.62 -48.02
C LYS A 308 -36.00 -15.63 -49.52
N THR A 309 -35.39 -16.56 -50.24
CA THR A 309 -35.67 -16.82 -51.65
C THR A 309 -37.11 -17.32 -51.73
N VAL A 310 -37.97 -16.55 -52.41
CA VAL A 310 -39.31 -16.95 -52.83
C VAL A 310 -39.21 -17.61 -54.19
#